data_AF-A0A0Q4XJ80-F1
#
_entry.id   AF-A0A0Q4XJ80-F1
#
_cell.length_a   1.000
_cell.length_b   1.000
_cell.length_c   1.000
_cell.angle_alpha   90.00
_cell.angle_beta   90.00
_cell.angle_gamma   90.00
#
_symmetry.space_group_name_H-M   'P 1'
#
loop_
_entity.id
_entity.type
_entity.pdbx_description
1 polymer ?
#
loop_
_entity_poly.entity_id
_entity_poly.type
_entity_poly.pdbx_seq_one_letter_code
_entity_poly.pdbx_strand_id
1 'polypeptide(L)'
;MIDLHPDEIRVTAPPLFGNAEWSVLPEGLEHRATGYFIARDVLGMRRGDLWEWPLHLAEKSWFRPLPFREAFLAALDTFAITRDAGLAPSFAMGFGLTAGQGIGKAADGFVTLGEVIRPKAQKQSAARKRNASPEVRGGSRRNGMPVPRTVEAGVQRVAL
;
A
#
# COMPACT_ATOMS: atom_id res chain seq x y z
N MET A 1 29.25 34.45 -26.01
CA MET A 1 29.12 33.32 -25.07
C MET A 1 27.74 32.75 -25.30
N ILE A 2 27.64 31.71 -26.12
CA ILE A 2 26.35 31.11 -26.46
C ILE A 2 25.96 30.28 -25.24
N ASP A 3 24.96 30.75 -24.51
CA ASP A 3 24.27 29.97 -23.48
C ASP A 3 23.47 28.89 -24.22
N LEU A 4 24.14 27.78 -24.55
CA LEU A 4 23.46 26.59 -25.03
C LEU A 4 22.69 26.05 -23.83
N HIS A 5 21.38 26.33 -23.80
CA HIS A 5 20.47 25.63 -22.90
C HIS A 5 20.70 24.13 -23.15
N PRO A 6 20.87 23.28 -22.11
CA PRO A 6 21.14 21.86 -22.28
C PRO A 6 20.05 21.08 -23.06
N ASP A 7 18.95 21.75 -23.43
CA ASP A 7 17.91 21.22 -24.31
C ASP A 7 18.28 21.23 -25.81
N GLU A 8 19.28 22.00 -26.27
CA GLU A 8 19.49 22.21 -27.72
C GLU A 8 20.39 21.19 -28.44
N ILE A 9 21.08 20.27 -27.74
CA ILE A 9 22.06 19.37 -28.39
C ILE A 9 21.64 17.89 -28.38
N ARG A 10 20.33 17.62 -28.43
CA ARG A 10 19.86 16.27 -28.74
C ARG A 10 18.71 16.33 -29.72
N VAL A 11 19.01 16.08 -30.99
CA VAL A 11 18.02 15.62 -31.98
C VAL A 11 17.65 14.17 -31.61
N THR A 12 17.01 14.01 -30.46
CA THR A 12 16.36 12.77 -30.06
C THR A 12 14.88 13.02 -30.22
N ALA A 13 14.14 12.02 -30.72
CA ALA A 13 12.71 12.13 -30.92
C ALA A 13 12.02 12.75 -29.69
N PRO A 14 10.96 13.56 -29.90
CA PRO A 14 10.29 14.25 -28.79
C PRO A 14 9.91 13.27 -27.69
N PRO A 15 10.09 13.64 -26.40
CA PRO A 15 9.77 12.76 -25.31
C PRO A 15 8.29 12.38 -25.33
N LEU A 16 8.01 11.09 -25.19
CA LEU A 16 6.66 10.51 -25.10
C LEU A 16 5.98 10.92 -23.79
N PHE A 17 6.77 11.15 -22.75
CA PHE A 17 6.33 11.72 -21.48
C PHE A 17 7.48 12.48 -20.83
N GLY A 18 7.18 13.50 -20.03
CA GLY A 18 8.18 14.22 -19.26
C GLY A 18 7.60 14.82 -17.98
N ASN A 19 8.35 14.75 -16.90
CA ASN A 19 8.04 15.46 -15.66
C ASN A 19 9.26 16.26 -15.16
N ALA A 20 9.24 16.67 -13.89
CA ALA A 20 10.25 17.54 -13.31
C ALA A 20 11.69 17.01 -13.46
N GLU A 21 11.89 15.68 -13.39
CA GLU A 21 13.23 15.09 -13.37
C GLU A 21 13.45 14.01 -14.42
N TRP A 22 12.39 13.49 -15.05
CA TRP A 22 12.48 12.35 -15.95
C TRP A 22 11.81 12.62 -17.30
N SER A 23 12.33 11.97 -18.33
CA SER A 23 11.77 11.94 -19.69
C SER A 23 11.67 10.50 -20.18
N VAL A 24 10.51 10.11 -20.70
CA VAL A 24 10.34 8.86 -21.43
C VAL A 24 10.58 9.16 -22.90
N LEU A 25 11.61 8.55 -23.46
CA LEU A 25 11.98 8.59 -24.87
C LEU A 25 11.54 7.28 -25.55
N PRO A 26 11.48 7.19 -26.88
CA PRO A 26 11.17 5.92 -27.56
C PRO A 26 12.11 4.77 -27.18
N GLU A 27 13.37 5.11 -26.85
CA GLU A 27 14.42 4.15 -26.52
C GLU A 27 14.47 3.78 -25.03
N GLY A 28 13.81 4.52 -24.15
CA GLY A 28 13.94 4.29 -22.71
C GLY A 28 13.58 5.48 -21.84
N LEU A 29 14.07 5.48 -20.61
CA LEU A 29 13.81 6.47 -19.58
C LEU A 29 15.09 7.23 -19.22
N GLU A 30 15.06 8.56 -19.28
CA GLU A 30 16.21 9.42 -19.01
C GLU A 30 15.96 10.36 -17.82
N HIS A 31 16.94 10.48 -16.92
CA HIS A 31 16.98 11.50 -15.89
C HIS A 31 17.57 12.80 -16.43
N ARG A 32 16.80 13.88 -16.42
CA ARG A 32 17.11 15.16 -17.08
C ARG A 32 18.36 15.84 -16.54
N ALA A 33 18.58 15.79 -15.22
CA ALA A 33 19.69 16.52 -14.60
C ALA A 33 21.03 15.78 -14.68
N THR A 34 21.02 14.45 -14.68
CA THR A 34 22.26 13.64 -14.70
C THR A 34 22.54 13.00 -16.04
N GLY A 35 21.57 12.97 -16.96
CA GLY A 35 21.65 12.21 -18.21
C GLY A 35 21.63 10.70 -18.00
N TYR A 36 21.25 10.22 -16.81
CA TYR A 36 21.20 8.79 -16.52
C TYR A 36 20.10 8.13 -17.34
N PHE A 37 20.45 7.11 -18.12
CA PHE A 37 19.54 6.47 -19.07
C PHE A 37 19.30 5.00 -18.71
N ILE A 38 18.03 4.61 -18.74
CA ILE A 38 17.56 3.24 -18.57
C ILE A 38 16.92 2.81 -19.88
N ALA A 39 17.56 1.88 -20.58
CA ALA A 39 17.07 1.42 -21.87
C ALA A 39 15.74 0.66 -21.73
N ARG A 40 14.90 0.75 -22.76
CA ARG A 40 13.56 0.18 -22.78
C ARG A 40 13.55 -1.33 -22.50
N ASP A 41 14.49 -2.05 -23.09
CA ASP A 41 14.68 -3.50 -23.01
C ASP A 41 14.98 -3.97 -21.58
N VAL A 42 15.59 -3.11 -20.76
CA VAL A 42 15.94 -3.44 -19.37
C VAL A 42 14.90 -2.96 -18.36
N LEU A 43 13.93 -2.12 -18.72
CA LEU A 43 12.92 -1.60 -17.77
C LEU A 43 12.14 -2.70 -17.05
N GLY A 44 11.90 -3.82 -17.72
CA GLY A 44 11.20 -4.99 -17.17
C GLY A 44 12.06 -5.92 -16.30
N MET A 45 13.35 -5.63 -16.11
CA MET A 45 14.27 -6.51 -15.39
C MET A 45 13.85 -6.76 -13.95
N ARG A 46 14.09 -7.99 -13.49
CA ARG A 46 13.67 -8.51 -12.19
C ARG A 46 14.81 -9.02 -11.35
N ARG A 47 14.60 -8.95 -10.04
CA ARG A 47 15.45 -9.54 -9.00
C ARG A 47 14.57 -10.32 -8.05
N GLY A 48 14.41 -11.61 -8.34
CA GLY A 48 13.36 -12.44 -7.74
C GLY A 48 11.99 -11.92 -8.12
N ASP A 49 11.11 -11.73 -7.14
CA ASP A 49 9.74 -11.22 -7.33
C ASP A 49 9.67 -9.69 -7.45
N LEU A 50 10.80 -8.99 -7.37
CA LEU A 50 10.87 -7.54 -7.39
C LEU A 50 11.43 -7.00 -8.71
N TRP A 51 11.08 -5.76 -9.02
CA TRP A 51 11.60 -4.99 -10.13
C TRP A 51 12.98 -4.43 -9.78
N GLU A 52 13.94 -4.59 -10.69
CA GLU A 52 15.34 -4.21 -10.46
C GLU A 52 15.50 -2.69 -10.33
N TRP A 53 14.93 -1.92 -11.26
CA TRP A 53 15.18 -0.48 -11.36
C TRP A 53 14.69 0.35 -10.17
N PRO A 54 13.49 0.13 -9.61
CA PRO A 54 13.10 0.77 -8.35
C PRO A 54 14.07 0.52 -7.20
N LEU A 55 14.66 -0.67 -7.12
CA LEU A 55 15.64 -1.01 -6.09
C LEU A 55 17.01 -0.39 -6.37
N HIS A 56 17.50 -0.49 -7.61
CA HIS A 56 18.81 0.03 -8.01
C HIS A 56 18.91 1.55 -7.85
N LEU A 57 17.84 2.28 -8.22
CA LEU A 57 17.84 3.73 -8.14
C LEU A 57 17.71 4.26 -6.72
N ALA A 58 17.08 3.51 -5.82
CA ALA A 58 17.00 3.87 -4.41
C ALA A 58 18.37 4.02 -3.74
N GLU A 59 19.41 3.36 -4.26
CA GLU A 59 20.77 3.46 -3.74
C GLU A 59 21.47 4.78 -4.14
N LYS A 60 20.88 5.58 -5.05
CA LYS A 60 21.51 6.79 -5.57
C LYS A 60 21.08 8.02 -4.76
N SER A 61 22.05 8.81 -4.31
CA SER A 61 21.82 9.98 -3.46
C SER A 61 21.05 11.13 -4.14
N TRP A 62 21.06 11.19 -5.48
CA TRP A 62 20.35 12.19 -6.28
C TRP A 62 18.91 11.78 -6.60
N PHE A 63 18.50 10.56 -6.25
CA PHE A 63 17.25 9.99 -6.68
C PHE A 63 16.05 10.47 -5.86
N ARG A 64 14.96 10.84 -6.53
CA ARG A 64 13.68 11.20 -5.90
C ARG A 64 12.59 10.19 -6.27
N PRO A 65 11.95 9.54 -5.28
CA PRO A 65 10.93 8.50 -5.52
C PRO A 65 9.72 8.93 -6.36
N LEU A 66 9.15 10.10 -6.10
CA LEU A 66 7.87 10.50 -6.71
C LEU A 66 8.01 10.78 -8.22
N PRO A 67 8.92 11.66 -8.69
CA PRO A 67 9.10 11.90 -10.12
C PRO A 67 9.46 10.62 -10.87
N PHE A 68 10.29 9.75 -10.28
CA PHE A 68 10.62 8.49 -10.93
C PHE A 68 9.42 7.55 -11.04
N ARG A 69 8.63 7.38 -9.97
CA ARG A 69 7.46 6.49 -10.00
C ARG A 69 6.51 6.86 -11.12
N GLU A 70 6.20 8.14 -11.28
CA GLU A 70 5.34 8.64 -12.35
C GLU A 70 5.90 8.31 -13.73
N ALA A 71 7.18 8.63 -13.96
CA ALA A 71 7.80 8.42 -15.26
C ALA A 71 8.01 6.93 -15.57
N PHE A 72 8.32 6.10 -14.57
CA PHE A 72 8.43 4.66 -14.70
C PHE A 72 7.07 4.04 -15.06
N LEU A 73 5.99 4.42 -14.39
CA LEU A 73 4.65 3.96 -14.73
C LEU A 73 4.24 4.38 -16.15
N ALA A 74 4.53 5.62 -16.55
CA ALA A 74 4.29 6.09 -17.91
C ALA A 74 5.10 5.29 -18.94
N ALA A 75 6.35 4.97 -18.64
CA ALA A 75 7.20 4.13 -19.49
C ALA A 75 6.62 2.71 -19.64
N LEU A 76 6.15 2.08 -18.55
CA LEU A 76 5.53 0.76 -18.62
C LEU A 76 4.29 0.75 -19.52
N ASP A 77 3.43 1.77 -19.41
CA ASP A 77 2.25 1.91 -20.26
C ASP A 77 2.65 2.13 -21.73
N THR A 78 3.60 3.04 -21.97
CA THR A 78 4.08 3.40 -23.31
C THR A 78 4.71 2.22 -24.03
N PHE A 79 5.47 1.39 -23.31
CA PHE A 79 6.17 0.24 -23.89
C PHE A 79 5.38 -1.06 -23.81
N ALA A 80 4.14 -1.02 -23.32
CA ALA A 80 3.27 -2.16 -23.10
C ALA A 80 3.90 -3.26 -22.22
N ILE A 81 4.68 -2.85 -21.21
CA ILE A 81 5.28 -3.77 -20.24
C ILE A 81 4.24 -4.06 -19.15
N THR A 82 3.87 -5.33 -19.00
CA THR A 82 2.85 -5.75 -18.04
C THR A 82 3.29 -5.47 -16.60
N ARG A 83 2.43 -4.75 -15.89
CA ARG A 83 2.55 -4.52 -14.44
C ARG A 83 2.08 -5.76 -13.70
N ASP A 84 2.83 -6.17 -12.69
CA ASP A 84 2.46 -7.29 -11.82
C ASP A 84 2.44 -6.89 -10.35
N ALA A 85 2.06 -7.85 -9.51
CA ALA A 85 1.99 -7.69 -8.07
C ALA A 85 3.33 -7.33 -7.42
N GLY A 86 4.47 -7.58 -8.08
CA GLY A 86 5.81 -7.24 -7.60
C GLY A 86 6.14 -5.76 -7.69
N LEU A 87 5.41 -4.98 -8.49
CA LEU A 87 5.72 -3.56 -8.73
C LEU A 87 5.57 -2.69 -7.49
N ALA A 88 4.44 -2.81 -6.78
CA ALA A 88 4.20 -2.02 -5.57
C ALA A 88 5.18 -2.37 -4.43
N PRO A 89 5.46 -3.64 -4.12
CA PRO A 89 6.52 -4.03 -3.19
C PRO A 89 7.91 -3.51 -3.55
N SER A 90 8.25 -3.45 -4.84
CA SER A 90 9.54 -2.95 -5.30
C SER A 90 9.74 -1.47 -4.97
N PHE A 91 8.70 -0.67 -5.17
CA PHE A 91 8.69 0.73 -4.77
C PHE A 91 8.67 0.91 -3.25
N ALA A 92 7.95 0.06 -2.52
CA ALA A 92 7.94 0.09 -1.06
C ALA A 92 9.33 -0.21 -0.47
N MET A 93 10.00 -1.25 -1.00
CA MET A 93 11.32 -1.68 -0.55
C MET A 93 12.41 -0.68 -0.96
N GLY A 94 12.40 -0.23 -2.22
CA GLY A 94 13.38 0.75 -2.71
C GLY A 94 13.25 2.09 -1.98
N PHE A 95 12.03 2.59 -1.78
CA PHE A 95 11.86 3.97 -1.28
C PHE A 95 11.62 4.05 0.22
N GLY A 96 11.65 2.91 0.94
CA GLY A 96 11.28 2.84 2.34
C GLY A 96 9.81 3.18 2.60
N LEU A 97 8.96 3.17 1.56
CA LEU A 97 7.53 3.40 1.67
C LEU A 97 6.85 2.10 2.13
N THR A 98 7.18 1.63 3.34
CA THR A 98 6.32 0.65 3.99
C THR A 98 4.99 1.33 4.23
N ALA A 99 3.94 0.90 3.53
CA ALA A 99 2.57 1.25 3.80
C ALA A 99 2.22 0.78 5.23
N GLY A 100 2.60 1.55 6.24
CA GLY A 100 2.34 1.24 7.65
C GLY A 100 3.42 1.58 8.67
N GLN A 101 4.64 2.02 8.30
CA GLN A 101 5.64 2.40 9.32
C GLN A 101 6.48 3.63 8.93
N GLY A 102 6.17 4.74 9.61
CA GLY A 102 7.08 5.84 9.99
C GLY A 102 7.87 6.50 8.87
N ILE A 103 7.47 7.65 8.33
CA ILE A 103 7.70 8.95 9.00
C ILE A 103 9.08 8.96 9.67
N GLY A 104 10.13 9.14 8.86
CA GLY A 104 11.34 9.78 9.37
C GLY A 104 10.94 11.14 9.92
N LYS A 105 11.04 11.29 11.25
CA LYS A 105 10.85 12.54 12.02
C LYS A 105 9.66 13.38 11.57
N ALA A 106 8.51 13.17 12.22
CA ALA A 106 7.56 14.25 12.46
C ALA A 106 8.26 15.30 13.34
N ALA A 107 9.03 16.18 12.70
CA ALA A 107 9.21 17.52 13.20
C ALA A 107 7.88 18.23 12.96
N ASP A 108 7.21 18.57 14.06
CA ASP A 108 6.17 19.58 14.19
C ASP A 108 4.91 19.41 13.31
N GLY A 109 3.90 18.75 13.90
CA GLY A 109 2.50 19.19 13.73
C GLY A 109 1.65 18.58 12.61
N PHE A 110 2.13 17.61 11.84
CA PHE A 110 1.32 17.02 10.76
C PHE A 110 0.47 15.83 11.21
N VAL A 111 -0.85 15.97 11.05
CA VAL A 111 -1.87 14.93 11.27
C VAL A 111 -1.95 14.01 10.06
N THR A 112 -2.11 12.70 10.29
CA THR A 112 -2.19 11.73 9.18
C THR A 112 -3.51 11.87 8.41
N LEU A 113 -3.52 11.65 7.09
CA LEU A 113 -4.73 11.76 6.27
C LEU A 113 -5.88 10.84 6.76
N GLY A 114 -5.54 9.70 7.36
CA GLY A 114 -6.51 8.79 7.99
C GLY A 114 -7.19 9.37 9.23
N GLU A 115 -6.56 10.29 9.95
CA GLU A 115 -7.16 11.02 11.06
C GLU A 115 -8.07 12.17 10.59
N VAL A 116 -7.74 12.82 9.47
CA VAL A 116 -8.57 13.89 8.87
C VAL A 116 -9.91 13.34 8.34
N ILE A 117 -9.91 12.10 7.84
CA ILE A 117 -11.09 11.51 7.18
C ILE A 117 -12.05 10.84 8.18
N ARG A 118 -11.68 10.62 9.45
CA ARG A 118 -12.62 10.04 10.42
C ARG A 118 -13.71 11.06 10.79
N PRO A 119 -14.98 10.85 10.40
CA PRO A 119 -16.07 11.66 10.91
C PRO A 119 -16.16 11.43 12.41
N LYS A 120 -16.02 12.51 13.18
CA LYS A 120 -16.11 12.53 14.63
C LYS A 120 -17.50 12.02 15.05
N ALA A 121 -17.61 10.74 15.39
CA ALA A 121 -18.75 10.22 16.14
C ALA A 121 -18.73 10.89 17.52
N GLN A 122 -19.45 12.01 17.61
CA GLN A 122 -19.66 12.76 18.83
C GLN A 122 -20.37 11.84 19.81
N LYS A 123 -19.62 11.26 20.76
CA LYS A 123 -20.18 10.65 21.97
C LYS A 123 -20.86 11.76 22.76
N GLN A 124 -22.08 12.11 22.38
CA GLN A 124 -23.00 12.78 23.28
C GLN A 124 -23.29 11.78 24.41
N SER A 125 -22.74 12.09 25.58
CA SER A 125 -23.19 11.57 26.85
C SER A 125 -24.70 11.79 26.98
N ALA A 126 -25.48 10.81 26.54
CA ALA A 126 -26.90 10.76 26.79
C ALA A 126 -27.12 10.34 28.24
N ALA A 127 -27.37 11.37 29.06
CA ALA A 127 -28.36 11.39 30.13
C ALA A 127 -28.71 10.03 30.76
N ARG A 128 -28.31 9.88 32.03
CA ARG A 128 -28.97 9.02 33.02
C ARG A 128 -30.48 9.25 32.98
N LYS A 129 -31.20 8.42 32.23
CA LYS A 129 -32.65 8.26 32.36
C LYS A 129 -32.87 7.04 33.25
N ARG A 130 -32.88 7.26 34.56
CA ARG A 130 -33.49 6.30 35.51
C ARG A 130 -34.98 6.29 35.19
N ASN A 131 -35.48 5.16 34.72
CA ASN A 131 -36.78 4.63 35.12
C ASN A 131 -36.93 3.22 34.56
N ALA A 132 -36.96 2.24 35.45
CA ALA A 132 -38.13 1.38 35.64
C ALA A 132 -37.74 0.25 36.61
N SER A 133 -38.33 0.29 37.80
CA SER A 133 -38.54 -0.91 38.61
C SER A 133 -39.38 -1.90 37.79
N PRO A 134 -39.12 -3.21 37.93
CA PRO A 134 -40.18 -4.00 38.52
C PRO A 134 -39.66 -4.93 39.61
N GLU A 135 -40.29 -4.82 40.77
CA GLU A 135 -40.50 -5.95 41.67
C GLU A 135 -41.12 -7.11 40.89
N VAL A 136 -40.51 -8.30 40.97
CA VAL A 136 -41.27 -9.54 41.24
C VAL A 136 -40.41 -10.41 42.15
N ARG A 137 -40.76 -10.37 43.44
CA ARG A 137 -40.35 -11.37 44.43
C ARG A 137 -41.02 -12.70 44.10
N GLY A 138 -40.17 -13.73 44.11
CA GLY A 138 -40.40 -15.13 44.45
C GLY A 138 -41.84 -15.65 44.63
N GLY A 139 -42.09 -16.78 43.99
CA GLY A 139 -43.08 -17.73 44.48
C GLY A 139 -43.70 -18.59 43.39
N SER A 140 -42.99 -19.63 42.94
CA SER A 140 -43.66 -20.77 42.31
C SER A 140 -43.14 -22.07 42.93
N ARG A 141 -44.00 -22.69 43.75
CA ARG A 141 -43.79 -24.00 44.36
C ARG A 141 -44.34 -25.08 43.42
N ARG A 142 -43.60 -26.20 43.36
CA ARG A 142 -44.07 -27.60 43.25
C ARG A 142 -44.86 -28.00 41.99
N ASN A 143 -44.26 -28.87 41.17
CA ASN A 143 -44.36 -30.34 41.29
C ASN A 143 -43.83 -31.01 40.02
N GLY A 144 -43.05 -32.08 40.16
CA GLY A 144 -42.67 -32.95 39.05
C GLY A 144 -41.38 -33.72 39.34
N MET A 145 -41.52 -34.88 39.97
CA MET A 145 -40.42 -35.80 40.29
C MET A 145 -39.69 -36.31 39.04
N PRO A 146 -38.42 -36.75 39.20
CA PRO A 146 -37.55 -37.18 38.12
C PRO A 146 -37.76 -38.66 37.79
N VAL A 147 -37.72 -39.00 36.49
CA VAL A 147 -37.47 -40.37 36.02
C VAL A 147 -36.21 -40.39 35.17
N PRO A 148 -35.09 -40.97 35.66
CA PRO A 148 -33.92 -41.24 34.85
C PRO A 148 -33.93 -42.70 34.39
N ARG A 149 -33.75 -42.95 33.10
CA ARG A 149 -33.08 -44.16 32.58
C ARG A 149 -32.93 -44.11 31.06
N THR A 150 -31.74 -43.70 30.61
CA THR A 150 -31.08 -44.33 29.46
C THR A 150 -29.59 -44.37 29.80
N VAL A 151 -29.13 -45.57 30.14
CA VAL A 151 -27.70 -45.94 30.21
C VAL A 151 -27.35 -46.70 28.92
N GLU A 152 -26.04 -46.75 28.65
CA GLU A 152 -25.34 -47.55 27.64
C GLU A 152 -25.27 -46.91 26.25
N ALA A 153 -24.19 -46.19 25.89
CA ALA A 153 -22.82 -46.67 25.62
C ALA A 153 -22.71 -47.43 24.28
N GLY A 154 -22.72 -46.69 23.17
CA GLY A 154 -22.29 -47.19 21.88
C GLY A 154 -20.78 -47.01 21.71
N VAL A 155 -19.99 -48.01 22.11
CA VAL A 155 -18.58 -48.11 21.72
C VAL A 155 -18.51 -48.90 20.42
N GLN A 156 -17.99 -48.25 19.37
CA GLN A 156 -17.58 -48.84 18.10
C GLN A 156 -16.34 -49.73 18.25
N ARG A 157 -16.30 -50.83 17.49
CA ARG A 157 -15.13 -51.45 16.81
C ARG A 157 -15.62 -52.74 16.12
N VAL A 158 -15.66 -52.85 14.79
CA VAL A 158 -14.54 -53.11 13.85
C VAL A 158 -13.65 -54.27 14.31
N ALA A 159 -13.85 -55.46 13.73
CA ALA A 159 -12.89 -56.12 12.83
C ALA A 159 -13.24 -57.62 12.65
N LEU A 160 -13.11 -58.06 11.39
CA LEU A 160 -12.93 -59.43 10.86
C LEU A 160 -14.08 -60.43 10.99
#